data_AF-A0A1F8DUL7-F1
#
_entry.id   AF-A0A1F8DUL7-F1
#
_cell.length_a   1.000
_cell.length_b   1.000
_cell.length_c   1.000
_cell.angle_alpha   90.00
_cell.angle_beta   90.00
_cell.angle_gamma   90.00
#
_symmetry.space_group_name_H-M   'P 1'
#
loop_
_entity.id
_entity.type
_entity.pdbx_description
1 polymer ?
#
loop_
_entity_poly.entity_id
_entity_poly.type
_entity_poly.pdbx_seq_one_letter_code
_entity_poly.pdbx_strand_id
1 'polypeptide(L)'
;MNKRFPHLFVPVFFTFLFAVLALSAQAADPQFLVTWKAQTKVPVWYEGKALAVQNSSVLVSLAMVEQSGKLLNLSGSEIRWYLKGELVQKGTGLTSISVLNKDFSGNYIDLKVSVEYADQQSGRRFIDAYYTIPIVSPKAVVEYKNLQPSYVAGSDLLVKGYPFFFTNSYLKSEWDLGGSQKVQDSYELRIEQAPAGIRSIQFAVWNPSRVLEKAQSTLYLQSN
;
A
#
# COMPACT_ATOMS: atom_id res chain seq x y z
N MET A 1 -51.47 -23.17 -68.89
CA MET A 1 -50.13 -22.60 -69.15
C MET A 1 -49.39 -22.55 -67.83
N ASN A 2 -48.54 -23.55 -67.55
CA ASN A 2 -47.88 -23.73 -66.25
C ASN A 2 -46.50 -23.06 -66.25
N LYS A 3 -46.23 -22.19 -65.27
CA LYS A 3 -44.87 -21.74 -64.92
C LYS A 3 -44.52 -22.27 -63.53
N ARG A 4 -43.54 -23.19 -63.47
CA ARG A 4 -42.86 -23.62 -62.24
C ARG A 4 -41.54 -22.85 -62.14
N PHE A 5 -41.32 -22.16 -61.03
CA PHE A 5 -40.03 -21.57 -60.67
C PHE A 5 -39.24 -22.56 -59.80
N PRO A 6 -37.89 -22.66 -59.93
CA PRO A 6 -37.10 -23.64 -59.22
C PRO A 6 -36.73 -23.16 -57.81
N HIS A 7 -36.98 -24.03 -56.83
CA HIS A 7 -36.51 -23.91 -55.45
C HIS A 7 -35.04 -24.35 -55.38
N LEU A 8 -34.07 -23.43 -55.51
CA LEU A 8 -32.67 -23.77 -55.28
C LEU A 8 -31.83 -22.56 -54.86
N PHE A 9 -32.18 -21.90 -53.76
CA PHE A 9 -31.41 -20.74 -53.28
C PHE A 9 -31.40 -20.56 -51.74
N VAL A 10 -31.59 -21.64 -50.97
CA VAL A 10 -31.72 -21.55 -49.49
C VAL A 10 -30.62 -22.26 -48.67
N PRO A 11 -29.83 -23.26 -49.14
CA PRO A 11 -28.91 -23.96 -48.23
C PRO A 11 -27.55 -23.29 -48.02
N VAL A 12 -27.16 -22.27 -48.81
CA VAL A 12 -25.82 -21.64 -48.72
C VAL A 12 -25.76 -20.50 -47.71
N PHE A 13 -26.89 -19.84 -47.41
CA PHE A 13 -26.91 -18.74 -46.44
C PHE A 13 -26.83 -19.23 -44.98
N PHE A 14 -27.30 -20.46 -44.71
CA PHE A 14 -27.34 -21.02 -43.36
C PHE A 14 -25.99 -21.54 -42.85
N THR A 15 -25.10 -21.99 -43.76
CA THR A 15 -23.74 -22.42 -43.39
C THR A 15 -22.81 -21.25 -43.08
N PHE A 16 -23.02 -20.08 -43.70
CA PHE A 16 -22.22 -18.89 -43.40
C PHE A 16 -22.56 -18.31 -42.01
N LEU A 17 -23.82 -18.42 -41.56
CA LEU A 17 -24.25 -17.90 -40.26
C LEU A 17 -23.68 -18.70 -39.07
N PHE A 18 -23.42 -20.00 -39.24
CA PHE A 18 -22.79 -20.83 -38.19
C PHE A 18 -21.27 -20.62 -38.07
N ALA A 19 -20.60 -20.22 -39.15
CA ALA A 19 -19.16 -19.93 -39.12
C ALA A 19 -18.83 -18.61 -38.38
N VAL A 20 -19.75 -17.64 -38.39
CA VAL A 20 -19.57 -16.34 -37.70
C VAL A 20 -19.78 -16.45 -36.19
N LEU A 21 -20.50 -17.47 -35.71
CA LEU A 21 -20.74 -17.70 -34.28
C LEU A 21 -19.65 -18.52 -33.59
N ALA A 22 -18.67 -19.05 -34.33
CA ALA A 22 -17.47 -19.68 -33.77
C ALA A 22 -16.39 -18.64 -33.42
N LEU A 23 -16.79 -17.44 -32.98
CA LEU A 23 -15.89 -16.53 -32.29
C LEU A 23 -15.40 -17.27 -31.04
N SER A 24 -14.13 -17.64 -31.07
CA SER A 24 -13.44 -18.29 -29.97
C SER A 24 -13.63 -17.40 -28.75
N ALA A 25 -14.34 -17.90 -27.74
CA ALA A 25 -14.28 -17.31 -26.42
C ALA A 25 -12.82 -17.48 -25.94
N GLN A 26 -11.98 -16.49 -26.21
CA GLN A 26 -10.66 -16.42 -25.60
C GLN A 26 -10.89 -16.26 -24.11
N ALA A 27 -10.49 -17.27 -23.34
CA ALA A 27 -10.43 -17.15 -21.89
C ALA A 27 -9.50 -15.98 -21.59
N ALA A 28 -10.00 -14.92 -20.95
CA ALA A 28 -9.13 -13.78 -20.70
C ALA A 28 -8.10 -14.13 -19.62
N ASP A 29 -6.98 -13.44 -19.67
CA ASP A 29 -5.88 -13.62 -18.74
C ASP A 29 -6.35 -13.47 -17.28
N PRO A 30 -5.82 -14.30 -16.37
CA PRO A 30 -6.13 -14.18 -14.96
C PRO A 30 -5.67 -12.82 -14.43
N GLN A 31 -6.40 -12.30 -13.45
CA GLN A 31 -6.10 -11.05 -12.79
C GLN A 31 -5.08 -11.26 -11.67
N PHE A 32 -4.14 -10.33 -11.55
CA PHE A 32 -3.15 -10.32 -10.49
C PHE A 32 -3.64 -9.51 -9.30
N LEU A 33 -3.58 -10.11 -8.11
CA LEU A 33 -3.81 -9.46 -6.83
C LEU A 33 -2.48 -9.38 -6.08
N VAL A 34 -1.75 -8.29 -6.29
CA VAL A 34 -0.54 -8.00 -5.53
C VAL A 34 -0.87 -7.14 -4.32
N THR A 35 -0.47 -7.63 -3.15
CA THR A 35 -0.60 -6.90 -1.88
C THR A 35 0.77 -6.69 -1.27
N TRP A 36 0.90 -5.63 -0.49
CA TRP A 36 2.15 -5.31 0.18
C TRP A 36 1.89 -4.63 1.51
N LYS A 37 2.91 -4.71 2.38
CA LYS A 37 2.99 -4.01 3.67
C LYS A 37 4.45 -3.70 3.99
N ALA A 38 4.74 -2.45 4.35
CA ALA A 38 6.05 -2.11 4.88
C ALA A 38 6.16 -2.47 6.37
N GLN A 39 7.36 -2.89 6.79
CA GLN A 39 7.72 -3.10 8.18
C GLN A 39 8.11 -1.75 8.81
N THR A 40 7.11 -0.89 8.98
CA THR A 40 7.25 0.41 9.62
C THR A 40 6.26 0.57 10.77
N LYS A 41 6.61 1.40 11.76
CA LYS A 41 5.84 1.66 12.96
C LYS A 41 4.60 2.47 12.62
N VAL A 42 3.45 2.01 13.09
CA VAL A 42 2.18 2.74 13.04
C VAL A 42 1.50 2.58 14.41
N PRO A 43 0.62 3.50 14.82
CA PRO A 43 -0.19 3.31 16.02
C PRO A 43 -1.07 2.06 15.92
N VAL A 44 -1.38 1.46 17.07
CA VAL A 44 -2.16 0.21 17.14
C VAL A 44 -3.58 0.36 16.56
N TRP A 45 -4.16 1.56 16.65
CA TRP A 45 -5.47 1.88 16.11
C TRP A 45 -5.46 2.25 14.63
N TYR A 46 -4.30 2.29 13.97
CA TYR A 46 -4.20 2.67 12.57
C TYR A 46 -4.62 1.51 11.65
N GLU A 47 -5.76 1.69 10.97
CA GLU A 47 -6.33 0.67 10.07
C GLU A 47 -5.77 0.73 8.64
N GLY A 48 -4.99 1.77 8.31
CA GLY A 48 -4.40 1.93 6.99
C GLY A 48 -3.16 1.05 6.75
N LYS A 49 -2.61 1.11 5.54
CA LYS A 49 -1.36 0.41 5.19
C LYS A 49 -0.16 1.11 5.81
N ALA A 50 0.69 0.36 6.50
CA ALA A 50 2.02 0.82 6.86
C ALA A 50 2.83 1.09 5.58
N LEU A 51 3.17 2.36 5.36
CA LEU A 51 3.84 2.83 4.15
C LEU A 51 5.35 2.63 4.25
N ALA A 52 5.98 2.47 3.08
CA ALA A 52 7.42 2.31 2.98
C ALA A 52 8.12 3.64 3.26
N VAL A 53 9.23 3.56 3.98
CA VAL A 53 10.21 4.64 4.12
C VAL A 53 11.58 4.14 3.71
N GLN A 54 12.56 5.03 3.64
CA GLN A 54 13.93 4.63 3.35
C GLN A 54 14.42 3.55 4.32
N ASN A 55 15.10 2.53 3.82
CA ASN A 55 15.66 1.42 4.58
C ASN A 55 14.61 0.62 5.39
N SER A 56 13.33 0.67 4.97
CA SER A 56 12.28 -0.22 5.45
C SER A 56 12.23 -1.49 4.59
N SER A 57 11.92 -2.61 5.22
CA SER A 57 11.62 -3.85 4.51
C SER A 57 10.15 -3.86 4.11
N VAL A 58 9.82 -4.28 2.89
CA VAL A 58 8.47 -4.36 2.35
C VAL A 58 8.19 -5.81 1.98
N LEU A 59 7.20 -6.40 2.66
CA LEU A 59 6.67 -7.71 2.30
C LEU A 59 5.68 -7.53 1.15
N VAL A 60 5.89 -8.26 0.07
CA VAL A 60 5.03 -8.27 -1.12
C VAL A 60 4.53 -9.69 -1.33
N SER A 61 3.24 -9.82 -1.63
CA SER A 61 2.58 -11.10 -1.85
C SER A 61 1.70 -11.05 -3.10
N LEU A 62 1.66 -12.16 -3.83
CA LEU A 62 0.90 -12.36 -5.04
C LEU A 62 -0.21 -13.40 -4.80
N ALA A 63 -1.40 -13.08 -5.29
CA ALA A 63 -2.41 -14.06 -5.66
C ALA A 63 -2.85 -13.81 -7.11
N MET A 64 -3.39 -14.85 -7.75
CA MET A 64 -4.00 -14.71 -9.08
C MET A 64 -5.41 -15.27 -9.05
N VAL A 65 -6.30 -14.62 -9.80
CA VAL A 65 -7.73 -14.93 -9.82
C VAL A 65 -8.18 -15.09 -11.26
N GLU A 66 -8.87 -16.18 -11.58
CA GLU A 66 -9.54 -16.34 -12.87
C GLU A 66 -10.68 -15.34 -13.04
N GLN A 67 -11.16 -15.14 -14.26
CA GLN A 67 -12.36 -14.32 -14.50
C GLN A 67 -13.59 -14.81 -13.72
N SER A 68 -13.64 -16.11 -13.39
CA SER A 68 -14.68 -16.73 -12.58
C SER A 68 -14.67 -16.26 -11.10
N GLY A 69 -13.62 -15.55 -10.67
CA GLY A 69 -13.39 -15.20 -9.26
C GLY A 69 -12.65 -16.29 -8.47
N LYS A 70 -12.30 -17.42 -9.11
CA LYS A 70 -11.57 -18.51 -8.46
C LYS A 70 -10.08 -18.18 -8.30
N LEU A 71 -9.55 -18.38 -7.09
CA LEU A 71 -8.12 -18.29 -6.84
C LEU A 71 -7.37 -19.43 -7.55
N LEU A 72 -6.31 -19.06 -8.26
CA LEU A 72 -5.42 -20.01 -8.93
C LEU A 72 -4.40 -20.60 -7.94
N ASN A 73 -4.16 -21.90 -8.04
CA ASN A 73 -3.06 -22.53 -7.33
C ASN A 73 -1.75 -22.30 -8.07
N LEU A 74 -0.86 -21.50 -7.47
CA LEU A 74 0.44 -21.15 -8.05
C LEU A 74 1.58 -22.06 -7.60
N SER A 75 1.31 -23.11 -6.82
CA SER A 75 2.36 -23.97 -6.22
C SER A 75 3.30 -24.63 -7.24
N GLY A 76 2.83 -24.82 -8.48
CA GLY A 76 3.60 -25.41 -9.58
C GLY A 76 4.11 -24.40 -10.62
N SER A 77 3.77 -23.12 -10.49
CA SER A 77 4.14 -22.08 -11.45
C SER A 77 5.50 -21.50 -11.11
N GLU A 78 6.37 -21.30 -12.12
CA GLU A 78 7.54 -20.45 -11.94
C GLU A 78 7.11 -18.99 -11.77
N ILE A 79 7.56 -18.34 -10.69
CA ILE A 79 7.30 -16.93 -10.41
C ILE A 79 8.63 -16.19 -10.38
N ARG A 80 8.69 -15.04 -11.05
CA ARG A 80 9.87 -14.18 -11.14
C ARG A 80 9.51 -12.77 -10.69
N TRP A 81 10.25 -12.26 -9.72
CA TRP A 81 10.07 -10.93 -9.17
C TRP A 81 11.20 -10.02 -9.62
N TYR A 82 10.83 -8.82 -10.02
CA TYR A 82 11.73 -7.81 -10.53
C TYR A 82 11.55 -6.50 -9.78
N LEU A 83 12.66 -5.80 -9.52
CA LEU A 83 12.68 -4.46 -8.95
C LEU A 83 13.43 -3.53 -9.89
N LYS A 84 12.80 -2.42 -10.29
CA LYS A 84 13.37 -1.48 -11.28
C LYS A 84 13.88 -2.18 -12.55
N GLY A 85 13.17 -3.22 -12.98
CA GLY A 85 13.52 -4.03 -14.16
C GLY A 85 14.55 -5.15 -13.91
N GLU A 86 15.21 -5.19 -12.75
CA GLU A 86 16.20 -6.22 -12.42
C GLU A 86 15.56 -7.42 -11.72
N LEU A 87 15.91 -8.64 -12.14
CA LEU A 87 15.43 -9.87 -11.48
C LEU A 87 16.04 -9.98 -10.09
N VAL A 88 15.20 -9.98 -9.05
CA VAL A 88 15.67 -10.06 -7.65
C VAL A 88 15.44 -11.42 -7.02
N GLN A 89 14.38 -12.13 -7.42
CA GLN A 89 14.11 -13.47 -6.92
C GLN A 89 13.26 -14.25 -7.91
N LYS A 90 13.46 -15.56 -7.99
CA LYS A 90 12.60 -16.46 -8.74
C LYS A 90 12.48 -17.82 -8.06
N GLY A 91 11.38 -18.52 -8.33
CA GLY A 91 11.17 -19.88 -7.86
C GLY A 91 9.78 -20.40 -8.16
N THR A 92 9.65 -21.73 -8.13
CA THR A 92 8.35 -22.41 -8.25
C THR A 92 7.52 -22.14 -7.00
N GLY A 93 6.29 -21.65 -7.16
CA GLY A 93 5.39 -21.33 -6.04
C GLY A 93 5.86 -20.16 -5.17
N LEU A 94 6.81 -19.35 -5.62
CA LEU A 94 7.33 -18.19 -4.89
C LEU A 94 6.34 -17.01 -4.89
N THR A 95 5.28 -17.13 -4.10
CA THR A 95 4.19 -16.13 -4.07
C THR A 95 4.48 -14.92 -3.19
N SER A 96 5.60 -14.86 -2.47
CA SER A 96 5.96 -13.70 -1.65
C SER A 96 7.46 -13.45 -1.61
N ILE A 97 7.83 -12.18 -1.50
CA ILE A 97 9.22 -11.73 -1.33
C ILE A 97 9.30 -10.59 -0.32
N SER A 98 10.49 -10.41 0.27
CA SER A 98 10.79 -9.26 1.12
C SER A 98 11.79 -8.36 0.40
N VAL A 99 11.48 -7.08 0.29
CA VAL A 99 12.27 -6.10 -0.44
C VAL A 99 12.79 -5.03 0.52
N LEU A 100 14.08 -4.76 0.50
CA LEU A 100 14.63 -3.62 1.23
C LEU A 100 14.54 -2.35 0.37
N ASN A 101 13.75 -1.36 0.79
CA ASN A 101 13.70 -0.07 0.12
C ASN A 101 14.99 0.72 0.39
N LYS A 102 15.68 1.17 -0.67
CA LYS A 102 16.86 2.03 -0.55
C LYS A 102 16.60 3.48 -0.96
N ASP A 103 15.46 3.74 -1.59
CA ASP A 103 15.12 5.05 -2.13
C ASP A 103 14.49 5.97 -1.08
N PHE A 104 14.52 7.26 -1.38
CA PHE A 104 14.02 8.33 -0.52
C PHE A 104 12.54 8.64 -0.77
N SER A 105 11.93 9.36 0.17
CA SER A 105 10.56 9.86 0.07
C SER A 105 10.30 10.64 -1.22
N GLY A 106 9.11 10.47 -1.80
CA GLY A 106 8.73 11.07 -3.08
C GLY A 106 9.02 10.18 -4.30
N ASN A 107 9.75 9.08 -4.10
CA ASN A 107 9.93 8.03 -5.11
C ASN A 107 8.95 6.87 -4.89
N TYR A 108 9.07 5.86 -5.74
CA TYR A 108 8.30 4.62 -5.70
C TYR A 108 9.23 3.40 -5.77
N ILE A 109 8.79 2.29 -5.18
CA ILE A 109 9.38 0.98 -5.47
C ILE A 109 8.66 0.43 -6.70
N ASP A 110 9.38 0.35 -7.81
CA ASP A 110 8.88 -0.21 -9.06
C ASP A 110 9.02 -1.73 -9.05
N LEU A 111 7.89 -2.42 -9.06
CA LEU A 111 7.79 -3.86 -8.94
C LEU A 111 7.20 -4.43 -10.22
N LYS A 112 7.84 -5.47 -10.75
CA LYS A 112 7.23 -6.35 -11.75
C LYS A 112 7.21 -7.77 -11.23
N VAL A 113 6.10 -8.46 -11.45
CA VAL A 113 5.99 -9.90 -11.22
C VAL A 113 5.63 -10.57 -12.54
N SER A 114 6.31 -11.67 -12.84
CA SER A 114 6.09 -12.48 -14.03
C SER A 114 5.79 -13.91 -13.59
N VAL A 115 4.67 -14.47 -14.05
CA VAL A 115 4.20 -15.80 -13.62
C VAL A 115 4.05 -16.69 -14.83
N GLU A 116 4.63 -17.88 -14.77
CA GLU A 116 4.37 -18.95 -15.71
C GLU A 116 2.94 -19.45 -15.52
N TYR A 117 2.11 -19.21 -16.51
CA TYR A 117 0.72 -19.59 -16.55
C TYR A 117 0.49 -20.57 -17.70
N ALA A 118 -0.20 -21.67 -17.39
CA ALA A 118 -0.61 -22.65 -18.38
C ALA A 118 -2.07 -22.38 -18.77
N ASP A 119 -2.27 -21.93 -20.00
CA ASP A 119 -3.59 -21.83 -20.61
C ASP A 119 -3.81 -23.04 -21.50
N GLN A 120 -5.04 -23.58 -21.48
CA GLN A 120 -5.41 -24.78 -22.24
C GLN A 120 -5.34 -24.54 -23.75
N GLN A 121 -5.41 -23.29 -24.22
CA GLN A 121 -5.35 -22.96 -25.65
C GLN A 121 -3.94 -22.59 -26.13
N SER A 122 -3.16 -21.87 -25.32
CA SER A 122 -1.86 -21.31 -25.73
C SER A 122 -0.63 -22.04 -25.16
N GLY A 123 -0.83 -23.05 -24.31
CA GLY A 123 0.27 -23.74 -23.62
C GLY A 123 0.80 -22.91 -22.45
N ARG A 124 2.08 -23.06 -22.12
CA ARG A 124 2.72 -22.31 -21.03
C ARG A 124 3.30 -21.02 -21.55
N ARG A 125 2.95 -19.90 -20.92
CA ARG A 125 3.51 -18.58 -21.18
C ARG A 125 3.72 -17.80 -19.90
N PHE A 126 4.55 -16.78 -19.96
CA PHE A 126 4.65 -15.80 -18.89
C PHE A 126 3.64 -14.67 -19.10
N ILE A 127 3.00 -14.28 -18.00
CA ILE A 127 2.18 -13.08 -17.90
C ILE A 127 2.77 -12.15 -16.85
N ASP A 128 2.79 -10.86 -17.16
CA ASP A 128 3.47 -9.83 -16.37
C ASP A 128 2.45 -8.88 -15.74
N ALA A 129 2.74 -8.45 -14.52
CA ALA A 129 2.02 -7.36 -13.85
C ALA A 129 3.01 -6.38 -13.21
N TYR A 130 2.64 -5.09 -13.26
CA TYR A 130 3.47 -3.97 -12.82
C TYR A 130 2.77 -3.22 -11.70
N TYR A 131 3.51 -2.90 -10.64
CA TYR A 131 3.00 -2.21 -9.47
C TYR A 131 4.01 -1.20 -8.95
N THR A 132 3.50 -0.14 -8.32
CA THR A 132 4.31 0.88 -7.65
C THR A 132 3.93 0.95 -6.18
N ILE A 133 4.92 0.96 -5.30
CA ILE A 133 4.73 1.14 -3.85
C ILE A 133 5.24 2.53 -3.45
N PRO A 134 4.40 3.43 -2.91
CA PRO A 134 4.83 4.78 -2.57
C PRO A 134 5.81 4.78 -1.39
N ILE A 135 6.83 5.62 -1.48
CA ILE A 135 7.80 5.86 -0.41
C ILE A 135 7.53 7.23 0.20
N VAL A 136 7.31 7.25 1.51
CA VAL A 136 6.98 8.47 2.26
C VAL A 136 8.08 8.84 3.25
N SER A 137 8.04 10.06 3.76
CA SER A 137 8.80 10.44 4.95
C SER A 137 8.07 9.96 6.21
N PRO A 138 8.79 9.64 7.29
CA PRO A 138 8.17 9.45 8.60
C PRO A 138 7.32 10.65 9.01
N LYS A 139 6.28 10.42 9.80
CA LYS A 139 5.34 11.47 10.25
C LYS A 139 5.14 11.43 11.74
N ALA A 140 4.92 12.61 12.31
CA ALA A 140 4.47 12.78 13.68
C ALA A 140 3.05 13.34 13.63
N VAL A 141 2.17 12.87 14.50
CA VAL A 141 0.82 13.41 14.66
C VAL A 141 0.61 13.74 16.12
N VAL A 142 0.10 14.94 16.39
CA VAL A 142 -0.32 15.35 17.73
C VAL A 142 -1.83 15.27 17.81
N GLU A 143 -2.34 14.65 18.85
CA GLU A 143 -3.77 14.54 19.13
C GLU A 143 -4.09 15.11 20.51
N TYR A 144 -5.16 15.90 20.57
CA TYR A 144 -5.77 16.39 21.79
C TYR A 144 -7.30 16.34 21.61
N LYS A 145 -8.03 15.72 22.56
CA LYS A 145 -9.50 15.60 22.56
C LYS A 145 -10.12 15.33 21.17
N ASN A 146 -9.63 14.31 20.45
CA ASN A 146 -10.08 14.00 19.09
C ASN A 146 -9.99 15.21 18.13
N LEU A 147 -8.88 15.95 18.18
CA LEU A 147 -8.53 17.09 17.32
C LEU A 147 -9.26 18.42 17.61
N GLN A 148 -9.84 18.61 18.79
CA GLN A 148 -10.39 19.92 19.17
C GLN A 148 -9.27 20.86 19.67
N PRO A 149 -9.00 22.00 19.00
CA PRO A 149 -7.85 22.85 19.35
C PRO A 149 -8.11 23.78 20.55
N SER A 150 -9.21 23.65 21.30
CA SER A 150 -9.54 24.56 22.39
C SER A 150 -9.35 23.94 23.77
N TYR A 151 -8.80 24.70 24.71
CA TYR A 151 -8.68 24.28 26.11
C TYR A 151 -9.11 25.37 27.10
N VAL A 152 -9.39 24.96 28.34
CA VAL A 152 -9.73 25.86 29.44
C VAL A 152 -8.50 26.03 30.34
N ALA A 153 -8.11 27.26 30.61
CA ALA A 153 -7.00 27.54 31.53
C ALA A 153 -7.30 26.97 32.94
N GLY A 154 -6.29 26.39 33.58
CA GLY A 154 -6.41 25.70 34.87
C GLY A 154 -6.98 24.28 34.78
N SER A 155 -7.36 23.79 33.59
CA SER A 155 -7.73 22.38 33.40
C SER A 155 -6.52 21.50 33.09
N ASP A 156 -6.63 20.21 33.37
CA ASP A 156 -5.60 19.25 33.00
C ASP A 156 -5.64 18.95 31.49
N LEU A 157 -4.47 18.96 30.86
CA LEU A 157 -4.31 18.63 29.44
C LEU A 157 -3.55 17.32 29.29
N LEU A 158 -4.14 16.39 28.54
CA LEU A 158 -3.49 15.18 28.05
C LEU A 158 -3.37 15.27 26.53
N VAL A 159 -2.16 15.36 26.04
CA VAL A 159 -1.84 15.42 24.61
C VAL A 159 -1.05 14.17 24.23
N LYS A 160 -1.36 13.57 23.09
CA LYS A 160 -0.72 12.34 22.62
C LYS A 160 0.04 12.57 21.33
N GLY A 161 1.24 12.01 21.25
CA GLY A 161 2.12 12.05 20.10
C GLY A 161 2.22 10.67 19.44
N TYR A 162 1.92 10.60 18.16
CA TYR A 162 1.89 9.35 17.41
C TYR A 162 2.96 9.35 16.32
N PRO A 163 3.96 8.46 16.41
CA PRO A 163 4.91 8.23 15.31
C PRO A 163 4.29 7.33 14.23
N PHE A 164 4.47 7.73 12.99
CA PHE A 164 4.06 6.99 11.80
C PHE A 164 5.25 6.76 10.87
N PHE A 165 5.29 5.54 10.33
CA PHE A 165 6.20 5.07 9.30
C PHE A 165 7.70 5.11 9.67
N PHE A 166 8.05 4.94 10.95
CA PHE A 166 9.46 4.78 11.36
C PHE A 166 9.91 3.32 11.25
N THR A 167 11.17 3.04 10.91
CA THR A 167 11.62 1.63 10.79
C THR A 167 11.96 0.97 12.12
N ASN A 168 12.04 1.76 13.20
CA ASN A 168 12.44 1.29 14.53
C ASN A 168 11.34 1.56 15.56
N SER A 169 11.23 0.68 16.54
CA SER A 169 10.37 0.87 17.72
C SER A 169 11.01 1.77 18.78
N TYR A 170 12.36 1.77 18.88
CA TYR A 170 13.15 2.58 19.80
C TYR A 170 13.36 3.99 19.24
N LEU A 171 12.31 4.80 19.28
CA LEU A 171 12.38 6.21 18.89
C LEU A 171 12.56 7.08 20.13
N LYS A 172 13.26 8.19 19.94
CA LYS A 172 13.35 9.29 20.90
C LYS A 172 12.26 10.31 20.58
N SER A 173 11.72 10.95 21.61
CA SER A 173 10.72 11.99 21.45
C SER A 173 11.00 13.19 22.34
N GLU A 174 10.49 14.33 21.92
CA GLU A 174 10.56 15.58 22.66
C GLU A 174 9.27 16.37 22.45
N TRP A 175 8.72 16.88 23.54
CA TRP A 175 7.67 17.88 23.54
C TRP A 175 8.28 19.25 23.80
N ASP A 176 7.80 20.26 23.10
CA ASP A 176 8.17 21.67 23.32
C ASP A 176 6.89 22.51 23.54
N LEU A 177 6.84 23.16 24.70
CA LEU A 177 5.79 24.08 25.14
C LEU A 177 6.18 25.54 24.84
N GLY A 178 6.26 25.87 23.56
CA GLY A 178 6.51 27.24 23.10
C GLY A 178 7.87 27.82 23.53
N GLY A 179 8.90 26.97 23.64
CA GLY A 179 10.28 27.31 24.00
C GLY A 179 10.57 27.29 25.51
N SER A 180 9.54 27.12 26.35
CA SER A 180 9.65 27.30 27.81
C SER A 180 10.07 26.03 28.54
N GLN A 181 9.58 24.88 28.06
CA GLN A 181 9.77 23.58 28.71
C GLN A 181 9.87 22.48 27.67
N LYS A 182 10.82 21.57 27.90
CA LYS A 182 11.00 20.36 27.10
C LYS A 182 10.74 19.12 27.92
N VAL A 183 9.95 18.19 27.39
CA VAL A 183 9.69 16.88 28.00
C VAL A 183 10.13 15.81 27.03
N GLN A 184 11.06 14.96 27.44
CA GLN A 184 11.67 13.95 26.56
C GLN A 184 11.14 12.54 26.83
N ASP A 185 11.31 11.67 25.83
CA ASP A 185 11.11 10.23 25.93
C ASP A 185 9.71 9.78 26.38
N SER A 186 8.69 10.59 26.06
CA SER A 186 7.28 10.26 26.26
C SER A 186 6.45 10.52 24.99
N TYR A 187 5.47 9.65 24.74
CA TYR A 187 4.42 9.85 23.73
C TYR A 187 3.15 10.48 24.32
N GLU A 188 3.10 10.67 25.63
CA GLU A 188 2.03 11.40 26.32
C GLU A 188 2.62 12.62 27.01
N LEU A 189 2.01 13.78 26.79
CA LEU A 189 2.29 15.00 27.54
C LEU A 189 1.11 15.28 28.45
N ARG A 190 1.39 15.35 29.76
CA ARG A 190 0.43 15.74 30.79
C ARG A 190 0.82 17.09 31.33
N ILE A 191 -0.12 18.03 31.28
CA ILE A 191 0.02 19.38 31.84
C ILE A 191 -1.09 19.53 32.86
N GLU A 192 -0.73 19.42 34.14
CA GLU A 192 -1.66 19.69 35.24
C GLU A 192 -1.88 21.19 35.35
N GLN A 193 -3.14 21.60 35.59
CA GLN A 193 -3.52 23.01 35.73
C GLN A 193 -2.93 23.91 34.62
N ALA A 194 -3.23 23.59 33.36
CA ALA A 194 -2.55 24.21 32.23
C ALA A 194 -2.65 25.74 32.23
N PRO A 195 -1.52 26.46 32.12
CA PRO A 195 -1.52 27.92 32.17
C PRO A 195 -2.33 28.54 31.02
N ALA A 196 -2.84 29.74 31.26
CA ALA A 196 -3.40 30.55 30.18
C ALA A 196 -2.31 30.90 29.17
N GLY A 197 -2.66 30.95 27.88
CA GLY A 197 -1.77 31.43 26.82
C GLY A 197 -0.82 30.39 26.21
N ILE A 198 -1.01 29.09 26.44
CA ILE A 198 -0.37 28.05 25.62
C ILE A 198 -0.92 28.19 24.20
N ARG A 199 -0.08 28.66 23.28
CA ARG A 199 -0.46 28.87 21.87
C ARG A 199 -0.17 27.65 21.00
N SER A 200 0.87 26.90 21.35
CA SER A 200 1.31 25.76 20.57
C SER A 200 2.01 24.72 21.41
N ILE A 201 1.79 23.46 21.06
CA ILE A 201 2.52 22.31 21.59
C ILE A 201 3.17 21.62 20.40
N GLN A 202 4.49 21.54 20.39
CA GLN A 202 5.23 20.82 19.35
C GLN A 202 5.65 19.45 19.88
N PHE A 203 5.50 18.44 19.04
CA PHE A 203 5.98 17.08 19.26
C PHE A 203 6.98 16.72 18.17
N ALA A 204 8.19 16.37 18.57
CA ALA A 204 9.22 15.85 17.70
C ALA A 204 9.51 14.39 18.06
N VAL A 205 9.76 13.57 17.03
CA VAL A 205 10.15 12.17 17.19
C VAL A 205 11.19 11.80 16.14
N TRP A 206 12.21 11.04 16.56
CA TRP A 206 13.28 10.63 15.67
C TRP A 206 13.84 9.26 16.03
N ASN A 207 14.43 8.61 15.04
CA ASN A 207 15.17 7.37 15.21
C ASN A 207 16.65 7.71 15.52
N PRO A 208 17.17 7.42 16.73
CA PRO A 208 18.55 7.77 17.09
C PRO A 208 19.60 7.05 16.23
N SER A 209 19.25 5.91 15.63
CA SER A 209 20.14 5.15 14.75
C SER A 209 20.11 5.64 13.29
N ARG A 210 19.20 6.56 12.93
CA ARG A 210 18.98 6.99 11.55
C ARG A 210 18.61 8.47 11.50
N VAL A 211 19.62 9.30 11.24
CA VAL A 211 19.52 10.77 11.28
C VAL A 211 18.40 11.34 10.39
N LEU A 212 18.10 10.69 9.27
CA LEU A 212 17.07 11.15 8.32
C LEU A 212 15.64 10.75 8.72
N GLU A 213 15.48 9.83 9.68
CA GLU A 213 14.17 9.46 10.22
C GLU A 213 13.82 10.38 11.39
N LYS A 214 13.35 11.58 11.06
CA LYS A 214 12.82 12.56 12.01
C LYS A 214 11.51 13.13 11.50
N ALA A 215 10.56 13.36 12.40
CA ALA A 215 9.33 14.05 12.11
C ALA A 215 8.94 14.97 13.27
N GLN A 216 8.18 16.02 12.94
CA GLN A 216 7.63 16.95 13.92
C GLN A 216 6.22 17.33 13.54
N SER A 217 5.41 17.66 14.54
CA SER A 217 4.07 18.17 14.36
C SER A 217 3.75 19.18 15.46
N THR A 218 2.96 20.19 15.12
CA THR A 218 2.60 21.28 16.02
C THR A 218 1.09 21.33 16.12
N LEU A 219 0.59 21.20 17.35
CA LEU A 219 -0.80 21.48 17.69
C LEU A 219 -0.90 22.94 18.11
N TYR A 220 -1.71 23.72 17.40
CA TYR A 220 -2.06 25.07 17.83
C TYR A 220 -3.29 25.03 18.72
N LEU A 221 -3.23 25.74 19.84
CA LEU A 221 -4.29 25.78 20.84
C LEU A 221 -4.91 27.17 20.94
N GLN A 222 -6.22 27.19 21.17
CA GLN A 222 -7.00 28.38 21.52
C GLN A 222 -7.41 28.26 23.00
N SER A 223 -7.08 29.28 23.79
CA SER A 223 -7.60 29.38 25.15
C SER A 223 -9.03 29.93 25.07
N ASN A 224 -9.98 29.19 25.64
CA ASN A 224 -11.31 29.71 25.94
C ASN A 224 -11.33 30.36 27.32
#